data_AF-A0A2V7JLG1-F1
#
_entry.id   AF-A0A2V7JLG1-F1
#
_cell.length_a   1.000
_cell.length_b   1.000
_cell.length_c   1.000
_cell.angle_alpha   90.00
_cell.angle_beta   90.00
_cell.angle_gamma   90.00
#
_symmetry.space_group_name_H-M   'P 1'
#
loop_
_entity.id
_entity.type
_entity.pdbx_description
1 polymer ?
#
loop_
_entity_poly.entity_id
_entity_poly.type
_entity_poly.pdbx_seq_one_letter_code
_entity_poly.pdbx_strand_id
1 'polypeptide(L)'
;MRMRVIAAAVALWAACEAPNRGAPPGRQAGVRVVDVIPLSLSGETWQDAEPFLALYDSDPKLLAASAFTPNPGGSASATAPIFVSNDGGDSWTLRNTLPSEVMTADITHAVGGNPPVLYAGILKVPGVPLNELKTGDFLSAAKMTLQASRA
;
A
#
# COMPACT_ATOMS: atom_id res chain seq x y z
N MET A 1 -35.15 37.21 -54.61
CA MET A 1 -34.73 38.13 -53.52
C MET A 1 -35.06 37.50 -52.17
N ARG A 2 -34.07 36.97 -51.47
CA ARG A 2 -33.99 36.79 -49.99
C ARG A 2 -32.68 36.03 -49.69
N MET A 3 -31.65 36.81 -49.36
CA MET A 3 -30.32 36.37 -48.99
C MET A 3 -30.35 35.89 -47.54
N ARG A 4 -29.99 34.64 -47.26
CA ARG A 4 -29.83 34.13 -45.88
C ARG A 4 -28.35 34.18 -45.52
N VAL A 5 -27.99 35.10 -44.64
CA VAL A 5 -26.66 35.17 -44.03
C VAL A 5 -26.66 34.17 -42.87
N ILE A 6 -25.77 33.18 -42.91
CA ILE A 6 -25.50 32.28 -41.79
C ILE A 6 -24.31 32.86 -41.04
N ALA A 7 -24.54 33.37 -39.83
CA ALA A 7 -23.48 33.79 -38.94
C ALA A 7 -22.90 32.55 -38.24
N ALA A 8 -21.62 32.27 -38.47
CA ALA A 8 -20.87 31.25 -37.72
C ALA A 8 -20.34 31.90 -36.43
N ALA A 9 -20.82 31.44 -35.28
CA ALA A 9 -20.29 31.85 -33.98
C ALA A 9 -19.03 31.00 -33.68
N VAL A 10 -17.86 31.64 -33.68
CA VAL A 10 -16.62 31.02 -33.22
C VAL A 10 -16.55 31.19 -31.70
N ALA A 11 -16.75 30.12 -30.95
CA ALA A 11 -16.56 30.12 -29.51
C ALA A 11 -15.06 30.08 -29.19
N LEU A 12 -14.50 31.18 -28.68
CA LEU A 12 -13.18 31.19 -28.05
C LEU A 12 -13.27 30.45 -26.71
N TRP A 13 -12.66 29.27 -26.64
CA TRP A 13 -12.37 28.62 -25.37
C TRP A 13 -11.09 29.21 -24.79
N ALA A 14 -11.21 30.01 -23.73
CA ALA A 14 -10.06 30.39 -22.91
C ALA A 14 -9.70 29.17 -22.04
N ALA A 15 -8.58 28.51 -22.36
CA ALA A 15 -8.02 27.49 -21.49
C ALA A 15 -7.48 28.17 -20.23
N CYS A 16 -8.05 27.84 -19.07
CA CYS A 16 -7.43 28.17 -17.79
C CYS A 16 -6.20 27.27 -17.63
N GLU A 17 -4.99 27.84 -17.72
CA GLU A 17 -3.78 27.14 -17.29
C GLU A 17 -3.87 26.87 -15.78
N ALA A 18 -3.79 25.59 -15.41
CA ALA A 18 -3.72 25.19 -14.01
C ALA A 18 -2.44 25.78 -13.40
N PRO A 19 -2.48 26.29 -12.15
CA PRO A 19 -1.29 26.82 -11.51
C PRO A 19 -0.24 25.71 -11.42
N ASN A 20 0.96 26.02 -11.89
CA ASN A 20 2.11 25.14 -11.83
C ASN A 20 2.35 24.78 -10.35
N ARG A 21 1.87 23.61 -9.92
CA ARG A 21 2.13 23.08 -8.59
C ARG A 21 3.62 22.76 -8.59
N GLY A 22 4.42 23.71 -8.11
CA GLY A 22 5.86 23.54 -7.95
C GLY A 22 6.13 22.18 -7.32
N ALA A 23 7.13 21.48 -7.86
CA ALA A 23 7.54 20.18 -7.35
C ALA A 23 7.69 20.27 -5.82
N PRO A 24 7.24 19.25 -5.06
CA PRO A 24 7.42 19.24 -3.62
C PRO A 24 8.89 19.51 -3.27
N PRO A 25 9.17 20.30 -2.21
CA PRO A 25 10.54 20.54 -1.79
C PRO A 25 11.27 19.21 -1.60
N GLY A 26 12.48 19.12 -2.15
CA GLY A 26 13.31 17.93 -2.08
C GLY A 26 13.54 17.48 -0.63
N ARG A 27 13.58 16.16 -0.40
CA ARG A 27 13.80 15.55 0.90
C ARG A 27 15.01 16.19 1.59
N GLN A 28 14.82 16.75 2.78
CA GLN A 28 15.93 17.36 3.52
C GLN A 28 16.97 16.29 3.86
N ALA A 29 18.25 16.65 3.72
CA ALA A 29 19.35 15.79 4.16
C ALA A 29 19.30 15.66 5.69
N GLY A 30 18.93 14.48 6.18
CA GLY A 30 18.81 14.18 7.61
C GLY A 30 18.17 12.81 7.87
N VAL A 31 18.29 12.31 9.10
CA VAL A 31 17.55 11.12 9.55
C VAL A 31 16.12 11.56 9.87
N ARG A 32 15.12 10.94 9.21
CA ARG A 32 13.71 11.14 9.51
C ARG A 32 13.22 9.95 10.34
N VAL A 33 12.53 10.24 11.44
CA VAL A 33 11.75 9.25 12.19
C VAL A 33 10.30 9.38 11.72
N VAL A 34 9.71 8.26 11.33
CA VAL A 34 8.32 8.18 10.86
C VAL A 34 7.62 7.11 11.67
N ASP A 35 6.43 7.42 12.15
CA ASP A 35 5.52 6.42 12.69
C ASP A 35 4.86 5.67 11.53
N VAL A 36 5.02 4.34 11.52
CA VAL A 36 4.45 3.46 10.48
C VAL A 36 2.95 3.25 10.72
N ILE A 37 2.49 3.40 11.97
CA ILE A 37 1.06 3.30 12.30
C ILE A 37 0.35 4.53 11.72
N PRO A 38 -0.64 4.35 10.82
CA PRO A 38 -1.40 5.46 10.29
C PRO A 38 -2.06 6.26 11.40
N LEU A 39 -2.18 7.59 11.24
CA LEU A 39 -2.78 8.47 12.25
C LEU A 39 -4.18 7.99 12.72
N SER A 40 -4.98 7.41 11.82
CA SER A 40 -6.29 6.85 12.13
C SER A 40 -6.28 5.67 13.11
N LEU A 41 -5.10 5.10 13.38
CA LEU A 41 -4.84 3.97 14.27
C LEU A 41 -3.90 4.34 15.42
N SER A 42 -3.52 5.61 15.58
CA SER A 42 -2.54 6.08 16.59
C SER A 42 -2.95 5.89 18.06
N GLY A 43 -4.20 5.48 18.33
CA GLY A 43 -4.69 5.12 19.66
C GLY A 43 -4.62 3.62 19.96
N GLU A 44 -3.97 2.83 19.10
CA GLU A 44 -3.76 1.41 19.34
C GLU A 44 -2.83 1.17 20.55
N THR A 45 -2.98 0.02 21.21
CA THR A 45 -2.22 -0.34 22.41
C THR A 45 -1.64 -1.76 22.33
N TRP A 46 -1.59 -2.33 21.14
CA TRP A 46 -1.09 -3.66 20.87
C TRP A 46 0.42 -3.68 20.89
N GLN A 47 0.98 -4.86 21.14
CA GLN A 47 2.41 -5.08 21.04
C GLN A 47 2.74 -5.45 19.60
N ASP A 48 3.09 -4.45 18.79
CA ASP A 48 3.60 -4.63 17.44
C ASP A 48 5.04 -5.15 17.45
N ALA A 49 5.18 -6.43 17.84
CA ALA A 49 6.44 -7.15 17.89
C ALA A 49 6.89 -7.62 16.50
N GLU A 50 8.17 -8.01 16.41
CA GLU A 50 8.79 -8.61 15.22
C GLU A 50 8.65 -7.78 13.94
N PRO A 51 9.16 -6.53 13.95
CA PRO A 51 9.10 -5.70 12.77
C PRO A 51 9.97 -6.27 11.64
N PHE A 52 9.43 -6.27 10.42
CA PHE A 52 10.16 -6.59 9.20
C PHE A 52 9.91 -5.51 8.15
N LEU A 53 10.94 -5.11 7.41
CA LEU A 53 10.87 -4.10 6.35
C LEU A 53 11.49 -4.64 5.07
N ALA A 54 10.73 -4.60 3.98
CA ALA A 54 11.19 -4.90 2.63
C ALA A 54 11.13 -3.64 1.76
N LEU A 55 12.21 -3.40 1.01
CA LEU A 55 12.30 -2.31 0.04
C LEU A 55 12.42 -2.88 -1.36
N TYR A 56 11.83 -2.20 -2.34
CA TYR A 56 12.03 -2.52 -3.74
C TYR A 56 13.19 -1.70 -4.30
N ASP A 57 14.26 -2.36 -4.70
CA ASP A 57 15.53 -1.73 -5.06
C ASP A 57 15.43 -0.78 -6.27
N SER A 58 14.64 -1.16 -7.26
CA SER A 58 14.47 -0.47 -8.53
C SER A 58 13.40 0.63 -8.49
N ASP A 59 12.56 0.65 -7.46
CA ASP A 59 11.75 1.82 -7.08
C ASP A 59 11.66 1.94 -5.55
N PRO A 60 12.63 2.64 -4.92
CA PRO A 60 12.71 2.81 -3.46
C PRO A 60 11.51 3.53 -2.84
N LYS A 61 10.55 4.02 -3.63
CA LYS A 61 9.29 4.55 -3.12
C LYS A 61 8.38 3.46 -2.59
N LEU A 62 8.49 2.24 -3.13
CA LEU A 62 7.71 1.08 -2.72
C LEU A 62 8.39 0.37 -1.55
N LEU A 63 7.71 0.38 -0.41
CA LEU A 63 8.15 -0.27 0.83
C LEU A 63 7.00 -1.08 1.41
N ALA A 64 7.30 -2.26 1.93
CA ALA A 64 6.35 -3.08 2.68
C ALA A 64 6.93 -3.35 4.07
N ALA A 65 6.10 -3.19 5.10
CA ALA A 65 6.50 -3.45 6.46
C ALA A 65 5.44 -4.30 7.17
N SER A 66 5.85 -5.02 8.20
CA SER A 66 4.97 -5.77 9.06
C SER A 66 5.46 -5.75 10.48
N ALA A 67 4.52 -6.00 11.38
CA ALA A 67 4.73 -6.37 12.77
C ALA A 67 3.56 -7.30 13.15
N PHE A 68 3.50 -7.75 14.40
CA PHE A 68 2.37 -8.51 14.95
C PHE A 68 1.14 -7.64 15.24
N THR A 69 0.84 -6.72 14.33
CA THR A 69 -0.33 -5.85 14.35
C THR A 69 -1.60 -6.64 14.05
N PRO A 70 -2.63 -6.60 14.90
CA PRO A 70 -3.91 -7.20 14.60
C PRO A 70 -4.71 -6.35 13.61
N ASN A 71 -5.56 -7.02 12.84
CA ASN A 71 -6.51 -6.35 11.98
C ASN A 71 -7.47 -5.48 12.82
N PRO A 72 -7.61 -4.17 12.53
CA PRO A 72 -8.47 -3.27 13.29
C PRO A 72 -9.97 -3.60 13.18
N GLY A 73 -10.36 -4.49 12.24
CA GLY A 73 -11.71 -5.06 12.18
C GLY A 73 -12.03 -6.04 13.33
N GLY A 74 -11.06 -6.37 14.17
CA GLY A 74 -11.24 -7.21 15.35
C GLY A 74 -11.32 -8.71 15.04
N SER A 75 -11.82 -9.48 16.00
CA SER A 75 -11.75 -10.95 16.02
C SER A 75 -12.48 -11.67 14.90
N ALA A 76 -13.44 -11.03 14.22
CA ALA A 76 -14.14 -11.60 13.07
C ALA A 76 -13.36 -11.46 11.75
N SER A 77 -12.19 -10.81 11.77
CA SER A 77 -11.42 -10.52 10.57
C SER A 77 -10.79 -11.79 9.99
N ALA A 78 -11.14 -12.12 8.75
CA ALA A 78 -10.55 -13.23 8.00
C ALA A 78 -9.24 -12.88 7.26
N THR A 79 -8.63 -11.73 7.60
CA THR A 79 -7.34 -11.29 7.05
C THR A 79 -6.48 -10.63 8.13
N ALA A 80 -5.17 -10.71 7.92
CA ALA A 80 -4.15 -10.02 8.71
C ALA A 80 -3.56 -8.85 7.91
N PRO A 81 -3.01 -7.83 8.59
CA PRO A 81 -2.50 -6.65 7.93
C PRO A 81 -1.05 -6.77 7.43
N ILE A 82 -0.72 -5.95 6.44
CA ILE A 82 0.64 -5.53 6.08
C ILE A 82 0.64 -4.02 5.87
N PHE A 83 1.69 -3.31 6.29
CA PHE A 83 1.86 -1.88 5.98
C PHE A 83 2.54 -1.71 4.63
N VAL A 84 2.07 -0.75 3.83
CA VAL A 84 2.69 -0.41 2.54
C VAL A 84 2.86 1.09 2.39
N SER A 85 3.92 1.48 1.70
CA SER A 85 4.23 2.86 1.30
C SER A 85 4.50 2.91 -0.19
N ASN A 86 4.12 4.02 -0.83
CA ASN A 86 4.48 4.35 -2.22
C ASN A 86 5.16 5.72 -2.36
N ASP A 87 5.63 6.30 -1.26
CA ASP A 87 6.29 7.60 -1.20
C ASP A 87 7.65 7.54 -0.47
N GLY A 88 8.25 6.35 -0.39
CA GLY A 88 9.56 6.15 0.22
C GLY A 88 9.52 6.24 1.74
N GLY A 89 8.41 5.80 2.34
CA GLY A 89 8.18 5.70 3.78
C GLY A 89 7.75 7.00 4.42
N ASP A 90 7.30 7.98 3.62
CA ASP A 90 6.86 9.27 4.13
C ASP A 90 5.45 9.20 4.71
N SER A 91 4.62 8.29 4.19
CA SER A 91 3.32 7.86 4.72
C SER A 91 3.09 6.36 4.54
N TRP A 92 2.25 5.77 5.37
CA TRP A 92 1.99 4.33 5.40
C TRP A 92 0.48 4.04 5.39
N THR A 93 0.12 2.94 4.73
CA THR A 93 -1.26 2.42 4.71
C THR A 93 -1.28 0.99 5.23
N LEU A 94 -2.19 0.70 6.16
CA LEU A 94 -2.46 -0.68 6.61
C LEU A 94 -3.36 -1.40 5.60
N ARG A 95 -2.89 -2.52 5.06
CA ARG A 95 -3.60 -3.36 4.08
C ARG A 95 -3.95 -4.70 4.70
N ASN A 96 -5.23 -4.91 4.95
CA ASN A 96 -5.78 -6.15 5.53
C ASN A 96 -5.94 -7.26 4.46
N THR A 97 -4.84 -7.70 3.87
CA THR A 97 -4.83 -8.51 2.63
C THR A 97 -4.27 -9.92 2.80
N LEU A 98 -3.58 -10.22 3.90
CA LEU A 98 -3.00 -11.53 4.13
C LEU A 98 -4.09 -12.53 4.53
N PRO A 99 -4.22 -13.69 3.86
CA PRO A 99 -5.20 -14.74 4.23
C PRO A 99 -4.87 -15.45 5.56
N SER A 100 -5.00 -14.74 6.67
CA SER A 100 -4.82 -15.21 8.05
C SER A 100 -5.84 -14.53 8.95
N GLU A 101 -6.38 -15.21 9.95
CA GLU A 101 -7.38 -14.62 10.84
C GLU A 101 -6.73 -13.62 11.79
N VAL A 102 -7.23 -12.37 11.79
CA VAL A 102 -6.83 -11.24 12.63
C VAL A 102 -5.37 -10.80 12.45
N MET A 103 -4.41 -11.69 12.70
CA MET A 103 -2.98 -11.47 12.60
C MET A 103 -2.29 -12.73 12.01
N THR A 104 -0.99 -12.67 11.79
CA THR A 104 -0.18 -13.85 11.48
C THR A 104 0.53 -14.32 12.74
N ALA A 105 0.93 -15.59 12.79
CA ALA A 105 1.78 -16.08 13.88
C ALA A 105 3.27 -15.74 13.66
N ASP A 106 3.65 -15.55 12.40
CA ASP A 106 4.96 -15.06 11.95
C ASP A 106 4.80 -14.62 10.49
N ILE A 107 5.65 -13.70 10.04
CA ILE A 107 5.62 -13.16 8.70
C ILE A 107 6.98 -12.64 8.22
N THR A 108 7.32 -12.96 6.98
CA THR A 108 8.46 -12.38 6.25
C THR A 108 8.01 -11.98 4.85
N HIS A 109 8.53 -10.86 4.34
CA HIS A 109 8.16 -10.34 3.04
C HIS A 109 9.35 -10.20 2.11
N ALA A 110 9.08 -10.25 0.81
CA ALA A 110 10.05 -9.91 -0.22
C ALA A 110 9.36 -9.14 -1.34
N VAL A 111 10.11 -8.24 -1.99
CA VAL A 111 9.64 -7.51 -3.17
C VAL A 111 10.54 -7.87 -4.34
N GLY A 112 9.96 -8.06 -5.53
CA GLY A 112 10.71 -8.41 -6.73
C GLY A 112 9.87 -8.28 -8.00
N GLY A 113 10.37 -8.83 -9.12
CA GLY A 113 9.67 -8.80 -10.41
C GLY A 113 9.77 -7.45 -11.14
N ASN A 114 9.33 -7.43 -12.40
CA ASN A 114 9.09 -6.21 -13.19
C ASN A 114 7.91 -6.50 -14.15
N PRO A 115 6.69 -5.98 -13.89
CA PRO A 115 6.32 -4.99 -12.88
C PRO A 115 6.47 -5.49 -11.41
N PRO A 116 6.43 -4.59 -10.41
CA PRO A 116 6.66 -4.96 -9.01
C PRO A 116 5.65 -6.00 -8.49
N VAL A 117 6.17 -6.98 -7.74
CA VAL A 117 5.41 -8.06 -7.09
C VAL A 117 5.81 -8.09 -5.62
N LEU A 118 4.81 -8.10 -4.74
CA LEU A 118 5.00 -8.31 -3.31
C LEU A 118 4.71 -9.78 -2.98
N TYR A 119 5.66 -10.41 -2.30
CA TYR A 119 5.58 -11.77 -1.77
C TYR A 119 5.53 -11.72 -0.24
N ALA A 120 4.80 -12.67 0.36
CA ALA A 120 4.74 -12.86 1.80
C ALA A 120 4.80 -14.35 2.14
N GLY A 121 5.70 -14.74 3.03
CA GLY A 121 5.62 -16.00 3.75
C GLY A 121 4.96 -15.76 5.10
N ILE A 122 3.85 -16.44 5.39
CA ILE A 122 3.13 -16.31 6.66
C ILE A 122 3.03 -17.65 7.37
N LEU A 123 3.13 -17.66 8.70
CA LEU A 123 2.50 -18.69 9.51
C LEU A 123 1.04 -18.30 9.72
N LYS A 124 0.16 -18.94 8.95
CA LYS A 124 -1.26 -18.59 8.91
C LYS A 124 -1.95 -18.99 10.22
N VAL A 125 -2.76 -18.10 10.78
CA VAL A 125 -3.72 -18.42 11.84
C VAL A 125 -5.12 -18.63 11.24
N PRO A 126 -5.91 -19.61 11.72
CA PRO A 126 -5.52 -20.73 12.57
C PRO A 126 -4.71 -21.78 11.79
N GLY A 127 -4.12 -22.72 12.55
CA GLY A 127 -3.49 -23.94 12.04
C GLY A 127 -1.98 -23.84 11.79
N VAL A 128 -1.42 -22.63 11.76
CA VAL A 128 0.01 -22.32 11.55
C VAL A 128 0.70 -22.99 10.34
N PRO A 129 0.03 -23.30 9.21
CA PRO A 129 0.78 -23.73 8.03
C PRO A 129 1.60 -22.55 7.49
N LEU A 130 2.77 -22.87 6.92
CA LEU A 130 3.55 -21.92 6.15
C LEU A 130 2.88 -21.71 4.79
N ASN A 131 2.32 -20.53 4.57
CA ASN A 131 1.74 -20.12 3.31
C ASN A 131 2.65 -19.10 2.60
N GLU A 132 2.94 -19.37 1.34
CA GLU A 132 3.63 -18.46 0.43
C GLU A 132 2.56 -17.72 -0.40
N LEU A 133 2.56 -16.39 -0.36
CA LEU A 133 1.54 -15.52 -0.95
C LEU A 133 2.18 -14.56 -1.96
N LYS A 134 1.39 -14.07 -2.93
CA LYS A 134 1.81 -12.94 -3.78
C LYS A 134 0.68 -11.99 -4.13
N THR A 135 1.03 -10.75 -4.45
CA THR A 135 0.19 -9.80 -5.20
C THR A 135 1.04 -9.09 -6.26
N GLY A 136 0.47 -8.91 -7.46
CA GLY A 136 1.06 -8.10 -8.52
C GLY A 136 0.67 -6.62 -8.46
N ASP A 137 -0.18 -6.25 -7.50
CA ASP A 137 -0.50 -4.86 -7.18
C ASP A 137 -0.13 -4.61 -5.72
N PHE A 138 0.95 -3.84 -5.55
CA PHE A 138 1.57 -3.54 -4.26
C PHE A 138 0.65 -2.78 -3.31
N LEU A 139 -0.30 -2.00 -3.85
CA LEU A 139 -1.18 -1.12 -3.07
C LEU A 139 -2.61 -1.66 -3.01
N SER A 140 -2.85 -2.85 -3.56
CA SER A 140 -4.18 -3.44 -3.60
C SER A 140 -4.76 -3.65 -2.20
N ALA A 141 -6.08 -3.48 -2.09
CA ALA A 141 -6.84 -3.93 -0.93
C ALA A 141 -7.36 -5.37 -1.09
N ALA A 142 -7.12 -6.02 -2.24
CA ALA A 142 -7.51 -7.40 -2.47
C ALA A 142 -6.65 -8.37 -1.66
N LYS A 143 -7.24 -9.51 -1.28
CA LYS A 143 -6.47 -10.58 -0.61
C LYS A 143 -5.33 -11.06 -1.50
N MET A 144 -4.15 -11.28 -0.91
CA MET A 144 -3.03 -11.88 -1.63
C MET A 144 -3.34 -13.31 -2.05
N THR A 145 -2.79 -13.73 -3.18
CA THR A 145 -3.04 -15.04 -3.78
C THR A 145 -2.06 -16.08 -3.21
N LEU A 146 -2.58 -17.17 -2.67
CA LEU A 146 -1.79 -18.33 -2.24
C LEU A 146 -1.03 -18.94 -3.42
N GLN A 147 0.28 -19.13 -3.25
CA GLN A 147 1.18 -19.77 -4.21
C GLN A 147 1.49 -21.21 -3.80
N ALA A 148 1.82 -21.41 -2.52
CA ALA A 148 2.12 -22.72 -1.95
C ALA A 148 1.75 -22.74 -0.46
N SER A 149 1.56 -23.94 0.07
CA SER A 149 1.26 -24.17 1.49
C SER A 149 1.99 -25.41 1.98
N ARG A 150 2.49 -25.38 3.22
CA ARG A 150 3.17 -26.48 3.90
C ARG A 150 2.60 -26.62 5.31
N ALA A 151 2.33 -27.85 5.73
CA ALA A 151 1.78 -28.19 7.05
C ALA A 151 2.88 -28.38 8.08
#